data_AF-A0A932ZLV4-F1
#
_entry.id   AF-A0A932ZLV4-F1
#
_cell.length_a   1.000
_cell.length_b   1.000
_cell.length_c   1.000
_cell.angle_alpha   90.00
_cell.angle_beta   90.00
_cell.angle_gamma   90.00
#
_symmetry.space_group_name_H-M   'P 1'
#
loop_
_entity.id
_entity.type
_entity.pdbx_description
1 polymer ?
#
loop_
_entity_poly.entity_id
_entity_poly.type
_entity_poly.pdbx_seq_one_letter_code
_entity_poly.pdbx_strand_id
1 'polypeptide(L)'
;MPVTGLSVPDTPLTIRDRSQLIGGPAAQGRLGDVLLSNDKIRVIIQKPTKNAGIGSFGGTIIDAYHAGGGEGDQWGELFPMVNVEWTINYYDYAVVSDGTDGSPQILRAQGIIDTYDYLDLDWIADAASAVLNQQVSFADRFDDRRDPFQVNEELRDLPAEVVTEYRLDPGKNYVQIDTTFTNPSDHPISFPVGDFLAGSGALNLLIPGIGFAPEPTQQLGNQTPAVIYTAFDDGDVSYGYFFDPENFDAKTTSLSYSGLTGVLLGEEFLKILPIGSNTVPEIHFALEPESQKTITRYFVVGDGSAGSVLDAGLQILNALTADVSGEVRDAAGNPAAGAVVAVKKPGGGTVVTYRSDAAGQFRGRLPTGEESTGQMFGEGRYEVWVEKKGFHANGTARAGNCEPAQIDLSAGAPAFVTCTLGQSGKIQIGGVVDAETGLNIPARLTIVGEDPSPETKGAGTFSDTNVFKKPFGIVDSLLINAMGGIGLSTENSFDLEPVTYLFVFSHGPEYSIVERAVTVAEGGTVA
;
A
#
# COMPACT_ATOMS: atom_id res chain seq x y z
N MET A 1 -20.19 21.36 17.72
CA MET A 1 -20.30 22.85 17.76
C MET A 1 -19.49 23.43 16.62
N PRO A 2 -19.93 24.47 15.89
CA PRO A 2 -19.11 25.06 14.83
C PRO A 2 -17.96 25.85 15.46
N VAL A 3 -16.72 25.36 15.29
CA VAL A 3 -15.51 26.09 15.69
C VAL A 3 -15.39 27.32 14.78
N THR A 4 -15.84 28.47 15.28
CA THR A 4 -15.77 29.74 14.56
C THR A 4 -14.43 30.42 14.88
N GLY A 5 -13.55 30.48 13.87
CA GLY A 5 -12.24 31.10 13.98
C GLY A 5 -11.08 30.11 14.10
N LEU A 6 -10.92 29.23 13.11
CA LEU A 6 -9.69 28.45 12.93
C LEU A 6 -8.53 29.41 12.61
N SER A 7 -7.89 30.00 13.62
CA SER A 7 -6.56 30.57 13.44
C SER A 7 -5.57 29.41 13.48
N VAL A 8 -5.16 28.94 12.31
CA VAL A 8 -4.12 27.92 12.21
C VAL A 8 -2.82 28.49 12.79
N PRO A 9 -2.23 27.90 13.84
CA PRO A 9 -1.06 28.47 14.50
C PRO A 9 0.14 28.53 13.55
N ASP A 10 0.83 29.67 13.49
CA ASP A 10 2.11 29.77 12.80
C ASP A 10 3.22 29.23 13.71
N THR A 11 3.88 28.15 13.33
CA THR A 11 4.84 27.41 14.17
C THR A 11 6.22 27.27 13.49
N PRO A 12 7.28 26.83 14.21
CA PRO A 12 8.57 26.58 13.58
C PRO A 12 8.55 25.57 12.43
N LEU A 13 7.64 24.58 12.49
CA LEU A 13 7.51 23.51 11.50
C LEU A 13 6.54 23.86 10.35
N THR A 14 5.90 25.03 10.39
CA THR A 14 4.98 25.49 9.34
C THR A 14 5.74 25.78 8.03
N ILE A 15 5.20 25.28 6.91
CA ILE A 15 5.71 25.47 5.56
C ILE A 15 5.39 26.89 5.09
N ARG A 16 6.44 27.69 4.84
CA ARG A 16 6.36 29.10 4.43
C ARG A 16 6.88 29.34 3.01
N ASP A 17 7.72 28.45 2.51
CA ASP A 17 8.26 28.50 1.15
C ASP A 17 7.83 27.26 0.35
N ARG A 18 7.51 27.47 -0.93
CA ARG A 18 7.16 26.37 -1.85
C ARG A 18 8.31 25.38 -2.02
N SER A 19 9.56 25.79 -1.80
CA SER A 19 10.72 24.88 -1.81
C SER A 19 10.71 23.85 -0.67
N GLN A 20 9.91 24.10 0.38
CA GLN A 20 9.72 23.16 1.49
C GLN A 20 8.63 22.11 1.20
N LEU A 21 7.85 22.28 0.13
CA LEU A 21 6.87 21.28 -0.28
C LEU A 21 7.57 20.02 -0.81
N ILE A 22 6.84 18.92 -0.79
CA ILE A 22 7.21 17.68 -1.46
C ILE A 22 6.55 17.71 -2.85
N GLY A 23 7.31 17.39 -3.90
CA GLY A 23 6.76 17.22 -5.25
C GLY A 23 6.29 15.79 -5.48
N GLY A 24 5.91 15.43 -6.70
CA GLY A 24 5.44 14.08 -7.03
C GLY A 24 4.01 14.10 -7.58
N PRO A 25 3.55 13.00 -8.19
CA PRO A 25 2.25 12.94 -8.83
C PRO A 25 1.08 12.94 -7.83
N ALA A 26 1.30 12.56 -6.57
CA ALA A 26 0.26 12.56 -5.54
C ALA A 26 0.32 13.77 -4.59
N ALA A 27 1.36 14.61 -4.68
CA ALA A 27 1.61 15.70 -3.74
C ALA A 27 0.45 16.71 -3.62
N GLN A 28 0.02 16.97 -2.38
CA GLN A 28 -1.12 17.83 -2.05
C GLN A 28 -0.75 19.02 -1.17
N GLY A 29 0.45 19.02 -0.58
CA GLY A 29 0.91 19.99 0.41
C GLY A 29 0.87 21.45 -0.06
N ARG A 30 0.60 22.34 0.88
CA ARG A 30 0.43 23.79 0.65
C ARG A 30 1.11 24.60 1.74
N LEU A 31 1.22 25.91 1.50
CA LEU A 31 1.70 26.84 2.52
C LEU A 31 0.75 26.85 3.73
N GLY A 32 1.34 26.83 4.91
CA GLY A 32 0.65 26.72 6.19
C GLY A 32 0.47 25.29 6.72
N ASP A 33 0.73 24.27 5.91
CA ASP A 33 0.83 22.89 6.40
C ASP A 33 2.12 22.70 7.21
N VAL A 34 2.26 21.58 7.90
CA VAL A 34 3.40 21.30 8.78
C VAL A 34 4.32 20.28 8.12
N LEU A 35 5.62 20.57 8.09
CA LEU A 35 6.65 19.63 7.62
C LEU A 35 7.37 19.02 8.81
N LEU A 36 7.25 17.70 8.97
CA LEU A 36 8.16 16.91 9.78
C LEU A 36 9.28 16.38 8.89
N SER A 37 10.54 16.56 9.27
CA SER A 37 11.66 16.08 8.46
C SER A 37 12.93 15.78 9.25
N ASN A 38 13.65 14.75 8.82
CA ASN A 38 15.00 14.42 9.28
C ASN A 38 15.90 14.01 8.09
N ASP A 39 17.03 13.35 8.35
CA ASP A 39 17.97 12.86 7.35
C ASP A 39 17.46 11.64 6.55
N LYS A 40 16.32 11.06 6.93
CA LYS A 40 15.73 9.86 6.30
C LYS A 40 14.47 10.15 5.54
N ILE A 41 13.58 10.99 6.06
CA ILE A 41 12.25 11.22 5.49
C ILE A 41 11.79 12.67 5.66
N ARG A 42 10.79 13.03 4.84
CA ARG A 42 10.01 14.26 4.90
C ARG A 42 8.54 13.88 4.85
N VAL A 43 7.73 14.41 5.76
CA VAL A 43 6.30 14.11 5.87
C VAL A 43 5.53 15.41 6.08
N ILE A 44 4.46 15.61 5.32
CA ILE A 44 3.59 16.77 5.47
C ILE A 44 2.32 16.36 6.21
N ILE A 45 2.06 17.02 7.33
CA ILE A 45 0.78 16.98 8.03
C ILE A 45 -0.03 18.19 7.55
N GLN A 46 -1.19 17.92 6.98
CA GLN A 46 -2.07 18.98 6.52
C GLN A 46 -2.56 19.80 7.71
N LYS A 47 -2.67 21.12 7.56
CA LYS A 47 -3.28 21.94 8.61
C LYS A 47 -4.77 21.62 8.80
N PRO A 48 -5.33 21.84 10.00
CA PRO A 48 -6.76 21.83 10.29
C PRO A 48 -7.55 22.64 9.26
N THR A 49 -8.43 21.95 8.53
CA THR A 49 -9.34 22.53 7.54
C THR A 49 -10.40 21.50 7.20
N LYS A 50 -11.54 21.95 6.65
CA LYS A 50 -12.42 21.04 5.89
C LYS A 50 -11.82 20.83 4.50
N ASN A 51 -11.84 19.60 4.01
CA ASN A 51 -11.38 19.24 2.67
C ASN A 51 -12.52 18.67 1.83
N ALA A 52 -12.35 18.77 0.52
CA ALA A 52 -13.15 18.05 -0.47
C ALA A 52 -12.36 16.84 -1.04
N GLY A 53 -11.40 16.33 -0.27
CA GLY A 53 -10.63 15.11 -0.57
C GLY A 53 -11.27 13.89 0.09
N ILE A 54 -10.64 12.72 -0.05
CA ILE A 54 -11.14 11.48 0.59
C ILE A 54 -11.20 11.68 2.11
N GLY A 55 -10.14 12.15 2.76
CA GLY A 55 -10.23 12.64 4.13
C GLY A 55 -11.02 13.96 4.20
N SER A 56 -12.07 13.98 5.01
CA SER A 56 -12.95 15.15 5.15
C SER A 56 -12.29 16.32 5.90
N PHE A 57 -11.27 16.05 6.70
CA PHE A 57 -10.63 17.03 7.58
C PHE A 57 -9.11 16.91 7.51
N GLY A 58 -8.42 18.05 7.59
CA GLY A 58 -6.97 18.10 7.74
C GLY A 58 -6.52 17.75 9.15
N GLY A 59 -5.22 17.87 9.43
CA GLY A 59 -4.58 17.31 10.63
C GLY A 59 -3.99 15.92 10.40
N THR A 60 -3.93 15.47 9.14
CA THR A 60 -3.60 14.11 8.69
C THR A 60 -2.32 14.09 7.84
N ILE A 61 -1.69 12.93 7.67
CA ILE A 61 -0.54 12.77 6.75
C ILE A 61 -1.08 12.75 5.32
N ILE A 62 -0.62 13.70 4.50
CA ILE A 62 -1.06 13.85 3.09
C ILE A 62 0.06 13.61 2.09
N ASP A 63 1.30 13.96 2.42
CA ASP A 63 2.45 13.75 1.54
C ASP A 63 3.60 13.15 2.35
N ALA A 64 4.35 12.24 1.74
CA ALA A 64 5.55 11.70 2.36
C ALA A 64 6.58 11.26 1.34
N TYR A 65 7.85 11.45 1.69
CA TYR A 65 8.96 11.10 0.82
C TYR A 65 10.23 10.75 1.58
N HIS A 66 11.06 9.88 1.00
CA HIS A 66 12.36 9.57 1.56
C HIS A 66 13.35 10.71 1.23
N ALA A 67 14.21 11.06 2.17
CA ALA A 67 15.21 12.10 1.98
C ALA A 67 16.30 11.60 1.02
N GLY A 68 16.34 12.14 -0.20
CA GLY A 68 17.42 11.91 -1.17
C GLY A 68 17.04 11.27 -2.50
N GLY A 69 15.77 10.95 -2.74
CA GLY A 69 15.33 10.36 -4.01
C GLY A 69 14.97 11.36 -5.12
N GLY A 70 14.52 10.81 -6.25
CA GLY A 70 14.06 11.53 -7.43
C GLY A 70 12.54 11.79 -7.56
N GLU A 71 11.65 10.79 -7.45
CA GLU A 71 10.27 10.91 -7.96
C GLU A 71 9.30 11.73 -7.09
N GLY A 72 9.55 11.84 -5.79
CA GLY A 72 8.69 12.56 -4.84
C GLY A 72 7.54 11.71 -4.27
N ASP A 73 6.52 12.39 -3.76
CA ASP A 73 5.37 11.82 -3.08
C ASP A 73 4.42 11.06 -4.02
N GLN A 74 4.05 9.86 -3.58
CA GLN A 74 3.08 8.96 -4.20
C GLN A 74 1.94 8.59 -3.22
N TRP A 75 1.98 9.13 -1.99
CA TRP A 75 1.00 8.86 -0.95
C TRP A 75 -0.27 9.69 -1.16
N GLY A 76 -1.44 9.12 -0.86
CA GLY A 76 -2.71 9.84 -0.94
C GLY A 76 -3.06 10.51 0.38
N GLU A 77 -3.43 9.72 1.38
CA GLU A 77 -3.79 10.22 2.71
C GLU A 77 -3.87 9.08 3.75
N LEU A 78 -3.48 9.37 4.99
CA LEU A 78 -3.76 8.55 6.18
C LEU A 78 -4.65 9.35 7.14
N PHE A 79 -5.86 8.86 7.42
CA PHE A 79 -6.78 9.53 8.34
C PHE A 79 -7.53 8.56 9.24
N PRO A 80 -7.91 8.98 10.46
CA PRO A 80 -8.48 8.10 11.47
C PRO A 80 -9.91 7.66 11.11
N MET A 81 -10.23 6.41 11.41
CA MET A 81 -11.57 5.86 11.40
C MET A 81 -12.07 5.70 12.83
N VAL A 82 -13.28 6.18 13.08
CA VAL A 82 -13.99 6.04 14.36
C VAL A 82 -15.38 5.53 14.06
N ASN A 83 -15.81 4.45 14.71
CA ASN A 83 -17.16 3.92 14.58
C ASN A 83 -17.63 3.73 13.12
N VAL A 84 -16.70 3.31 12.23
CA VAL A 84 -16.89 3.08 10.78
C VAL A 84 -17.19 4.32 9.94
N GLU A 85 -18.30 5.02 10.20
CA GLU A 85 -18.75 6.21 9.45
C GLU A 85 -18.30 7.53 10.07
N TRP A 86 -17.47 7.54 11.12
CA TRP A 86 -16.98 8.76 11.76
C TRP A 86 -15.46 8.89 11.62
N THR A 87 -14.97 10.10 11.82
CA THR A 87 -13.55 10.45 11.75
C THR A 87 -13.25 11.58 12.75
N ILE A 88 -12.05 12.13 12.71
CA ILE A 88 -11.63 13.22 13.61
C ILE A 88 -11.57 14.53 12.84
N ASN A 89 -12.34 15.52 13.30
CA ASN A 89 -12.27 16.89 12.85
C ASN A 89 -11.27 17.67 13.71
N TYR A 90 -10.02 17.73 13.24
CA TYR A 90 -8.98 18.51 13.90
C TYR A 90 -9.21 20.00 13.68
N TYR A 91 -9.08 20.78 14.75
CA TYR A 91 -9.28 22.22 14.75
C TYR A 91 -8.08 23.02 15.27
N ASP A 92 -7.09 22.37 15.87
CA ASP A 92 -5.88 23.04 16.34
C ASP A 92 -4.65 22.13 16.22
N TYR A 93 -3.46 22.74 16.16
CA TYR A 93 -2.20 22.04 16.37
C TYR A 93 -1.18 22.87 17.14
N ALA A 94 -0.29 22.19 17.86
CA ALA A 94 0.85 22.79 18.52
C ALA A 94 2.11 21.97 18.26
N VAL A 95 3.23 22.65 17.99
CA VAL A 95 4.54 22.02 17.98
C VAL A 95 5.01 21.88 19.42
N VAL A 96 5.03 20.65 19.93
CA VAL A 96 5.52 20.30 21.27
C VAL A 96 7.05 20.32 21.29
N SER A 97 7.68 19.87 20.19
CA SER A 97 9.12 19.97 19.97
C SER A 97 9.41 20.15 18.48
N ASP A 98 10.33 21.07 18.15
CA ASP A 98 10.76 21.34 16.76
C ASP A 98 12.03 20.58 16.35
N GLY A 99 12.62 19.81 17.27
CA GLY A 99 13.82 19.00 17.05
C GLY A 99 15.10 19.78 16.77
N THR A 100 15.13 21.11 16.95
CA THR A 100 16.32 21.93 16.67
C THR A 100 17.50 21.66 17.59
N ASP A 101 17.27 21.04 18.74
CA ASP A 101 18.26 20.60 19.72
C ASP A 101 18.68 19.12 19.56
N GLY A 102 18.24 18.47 18.48
CA GLY A 102 18.47 17.03 18.25
C GLY A 102 17.47 16.12 18.98
N SER A 103 16.44 16.68 19.61
CA SER A 103 15.28 15.91 20.10
C SER A 103 14.34 15.54 18.94
N PRO A 104 13.33 14.69 19.18
CA PRO A 104 12.31 14.39 18.18
C PRO A 104 11.49 15.62 17.82
N GLN A 105 11.03 15.70 16.57
CA GLN A 105 9.97 16.62 16.19
C GLN A 105 8.63 16.04 16.64
N ILE A 106 7.82 16.82 17.33
CA ILE A 106 6.53 16.39 17.86
C ILE A 106 5.48 17.46 17.55
N LEU A 107 4.50 17.09 16.74
CA LEU A 107 3.30 17.87 16.46
C LEU A 107 2.12 17.25 17.18
N ARG A 108 1.39 18.04 17.97
CA ARG A 108 0.14 17.63 18.61
C ARG A 108 -1.04 18.28 17.89
N ALA A 109 -1.96 17.50 17.36
CA ALA A 109 -3.22 17.95 16.78
C ALA A 109 -4.37 17.67 17.75
N GLN A 110 -5.28 18.65 17.93
CA GLN A 110 -6.48 18.52 18.76
C GLN A 110 -7.71 18.51 17.86
N GLY A 111 -8.62 17.59 18.15
CA GLY A 111 -9.83 17.39 17.37
C GLY A 111 -11.00 16.91 18.21
N ILE A 112 -12.15 16.81 17.56
CA ILE A 112 -13.35 16.14 18.06
C ILE A 112 -13.77 15.07 17.05
N ILE A 113 -14.50 14.06 17.50
CA ILE A 113 -15.11 13.09 16.59
C ILE A 113 -16.24 13.77 15.82
N ASP A 114 -16.28 13.54 14.51
CA ASP A 114 -17.24 14.13 13.57
C ASP A 114 -17.61 13.10 12.48
N THR A 115 -18.68 13.33 11.74
CA THR A 115 -19.12 12.41 10.67
C THR A 115 -18.13 12.36 9.51
N TYR A 116 -18.02 11.20 8.87
CA TYR A 116 -17.22 11.02 7.66
C TYR A 116 -18.07 11.16 6.39
N ASP A 117 -18.00 12.33 5.75
CA ASP A 117 -18.89 12.73 4.66
C ASP A 117 -18.92 11.80 3.41
N TYR A 118 -17.94 10.92 3.22
CA TYR A 118 -17.80 10.10 2.00
C TYR A 118 -18.32 8.66 2.14
N LEU A 119 -18.68 8.22 3.35
CA LEU A 119 -19.21 6.88 3.59
C LEU A 119 -20.58 6.96 4.27
N ASP A 120 -21.62 6.59 3.54
CA ASP A 120 -23.01 6.45 4.02
C ASP A 120 -23.46 5.01 3.72
N LEU A 121 -23.40 4.12 4.72
CA LEU A 121 -23.78 2.71 4.60
C LEU A 121 -25.29 2.57 4.44
N ASP A 122 -26.09 3.46 5.01
CA ASP A 122 -27.54 3.42 4.86
C ASP A 122 -27.96 3.67 3.40
N TRP A 123 -27.26 4.53 2.66
CA TRP A 123 -27.51 4.74 1.24
C TRP A 123 -27.20 3.46 0.45
N ILE A 124 -26.15 2.73 0.83
CA ILE A 124 -25.82 1.42 0.24
C ILE A 124 -26.94 0.42 0.50
N ALA A 125 -27.47 0.37 1.73
CA ALA A 125 -28.60 -0.49 2.09
C ALA A 125 -29.87 -0.15 1.29
N ASP A 126 -30.22 1.14 1.20
CA ASP A 126 -31.38 1.63 0.45
C ASP A 126 -31.25 1.32 -1.05
N ALA A 127 -30.07 1.52 -1.63
CA ALA A 127 -29.79 1.22 -3.03
C ALA A 127 -29.84 -0.29 -3.32
N ALA A 128 -29.24 -1.13 -2.46
CA ALA A 128 -29.28 -2.59 -2.60
C ALA A 128 -30.72 -3.12 -2.52
N SER A 129 -31.52 -2.60 -1.61
CA SER A 129 -32.95 -2.93 -1.48
C SER A 129 -33.73 -2.51 -2.72
N ALA A 130 -33.56 -1.26 -3.17
CA ALA A 130 -34.31 -0.70 -4.30
C ALA A 130 -33.94 -1.31 -5.66
N VAL A 131 -32.67 -1.64 -5.88
CA VAL A 131 -32.15 -2.06 -7.19
C VAL A 131 -32.01 -3.57 -7.30
N LEU A 132 -31.58 -4.25 -6.24
CA LEU A 132 -31.25 -5.68 -6.26
C LEU A 132 -32.29 -6.54 -5.53
N ASN A 133 -33.31 -5.92 -4.91
CA ASN A 133 -34.26 -6.59 -4.02
C ASN A 133 -33.54 -7.42 -2.93
N GLN A 134 -32.38 -6.95 -2.50
CA GLN A 134 -31.55 -7.55 -1.48
C GLN A 134 -31.61 -6.67 -0.24
N GLN A 135 -32.13 -7.22 0.86
CA GLN A 135 -32.08 -6.53 2.14
C GLN A 135 -30.67 -6.64 2.70
N VAL A 136 -29.95 -5.52 2.69
CA VAL A 136 -28.75 -5.31 3.47
C VAL A 136 -29.13 -4.35 4.59
N SER A 137 -28.73 -4.66 5.80
CA SER A 137 -28.91 -3.80 6.96
C SER A 137 -27.57 -3.61 7.64
N PHE A 138 -27.38 -2.42 8.19
CA PHE A 138 -26.27 -2.07 9.04
C PHE A 138 -26.80 -1.75 10.43
N ALA A 139 -25.94 -1.78 11.43
CA ALA A 139 -26.36 -1.46 12.78
C ALA A 139 -26.59 0.05 12.91
N ASP A 140 -27.74 0.46 13.46
CA ASP A 140 -28.15 1.86 13.68
C ASP A 140 -27.09 2.71 14.43
N ARG A 141 -26.14 2.07 15.12
CA ARG A 141 -25.05 2.74 15.82
C ARG A 141 -24.01 3.37 14.88
N PHE A 142 -23.92 2.94 13.63
CA PHE A 142 -23.00 3.48 12.64
C PHE A 142 -23.64 4.64 11.88
N ASP A 143 -24.98 4.67 11.79
CA ASP A 143 -25.80 5.66 11.07
C ASP A 143 -25.35 7.10 11.35
N ASP A 144 -24.84 7.77 10.32
CA ASP A 144 -24.46 9.19 10.34
C ASP A 144 -25.64 10.16 10.13
N ARG A 145 -26.85 9.67 9.83
CA ARG A 145 -28.07 10.47 9.65
C ARG A 145 -28.65 10.85 11.01
N ARG A 146 -29.27 12.03 11.04
CA ARG A 146 -30.11 12.53 12.17
C ARG A 146 -29.35 12.96 13.44
N ASP A 147 -28.13 13.49 13.28
CA ASP A 147 -27.23 13.87 14.39
C ASP A 147 -26.77 12.62 15.17
N PRO A 148 -25.79 11.86 14.64
CA PRO A 148 -25.39 10.56 15.17
C PRO A 148 -25.04 10.57 16.66
N PHE A 149 -24.55 11.71 17.13
CA PHE A 149 -24.21 11.97 18.53
C PHE A 149 -25.41 12.06 19.48
N GLN A 150 -26.64 12.04 18.95
CA GLN A 150 -27.87 12.10 19.74
C GLN A 150 -28.74 10.86 19.56
N VAL A 151 -28.53 10.08 18.50
CA VAL A 151 -29.39 8.93 18.15
C VAL A 151 -29.05 7.71 19.01
N ASN A 152 -27.77 7.46 19.27
CA ASN A 152 -27.34 6.32 20.09
C ASN A 152 -26.95 6.80 21.51
N GLU A 153 -27.75 6.41 22.51
CA GLU A 153 -27.50 6.77 23.91
C GLU A 153 -26.13 6.31 24.43
N GLU A 154 -25.58 5.19 23.91
CA GLU A 154 -24.26 4.66 24.29
C GLU A 154 -23.10 5.48 23.73
N LEU A 155 -23.32 6.28 22.69
CA LEU A 155 -22.27 7.01 21.96
C LEU A 155 -22.40 8.53 22.06
N ARG A 156 -23.43 9.04 22.75
CA ARG A 156 -23.71 10.48 22.81
C ARG A 156 -22.61 11.33 23.46
N ASP A 157 -21.82 10.70 24.33
CA ASP A 157 -20.70 11.32 25.04
C ASP A 157 -19.36 11.10 24.31
N LEU A 158 -19.38 10.43 23.15
CA LEU A 158 -18.22 10.20 22.28
C LEU A 158 -17.68 11.42 21.51
N PRO A 159 -18.40 12.53 21.21
CA PRO A 159 -17.79 13.70 20.55
C PRO A 159 -16.81 14.48 21.46
N ALA A 160 -16.20 13.79 22.42
CA ALA A 160 -15.16 14.26 23.32
C ALA A 160 -13.87 14.60 22.56
N GLU A 161 -12.99 15.30 23.28
CA GLU A 161 -11.68 15.71 22.78
C GLU A 161 -10.82 14.49 22.43
N VAL A 162 -10.25 14.52 21.23
CA VAL A 162 -9.27 13.56 20.74
C VAL A 162 -7.97 14.29 20.45
N VAL A 163 -6.86 13.72 20.91
CA VAL A 163 -5.52 14.29 20.70
C VAL A 163 -4.71 13.30 19.87
N THR A 164 -4.07 13.78 18.80
CA THR A 164 -3.14 12.98 18.00
C THR A 164 -1.75 13.60 18.03
N GLU A 165 -0.74 12.86 18.46
CA GLU A 165 0.65 13.26 18.39
C GLU A 165 1.38 12.55 17.24
N TYR A 166 2.00 13.35 16.38
CA TYR A 166 2.91 12.90 15.33
C TYR A 166 4.34 13.13 15.78
N ARG A 167 5.09 12.04 15.96
CA ARG A 167 6.48 12.06 16.42
C ARG A 167 7.43 11.53 15.35
N LEU A 168 8.43 12.33 15.01
CA LEU A 168 9.55 11.94 14.14
C LEU A 168 10.88 12.07 14.89
N ASP A 169 11.45 10.94 15.26
CA ASP A 169 12.78 10.87 15.87
C ASP A 169 13.90 11.07 14.83
N PRO A 170 15.07 11.62 15.22
CA PRO A 170 16.23 11.72 14.34
C PRO A 170 16.69 10.35 13.82
N GLY A 171 17.06 10.26 12.53
CA GLY A 171 17.57 9.03 11.93
C GLY A 171 16.53 7.94 11.69
N LYS A 172 15.24 8.18 11.99
CA LYS A 172 14.15 7.22 11.76
C LYS A 172 13.44 7.49 10.45
N ASN A 173 13.03 6.42 9.76
CA ASN A 173 12.26 6.49 8.53
C ASN A 173 10.76 6.27 8.77
N TYR A 174 10.27 6.59 9.96
CA TYR A 174 8.86 6.47 10.29
C TYR A 174 8.40 7.60 11.22
N VAL A 175 7.10 7.91 11.13
CA VAL A 175 6.38 8.77 12.08
C VAL A 175 5.57 7.86 13.00
N GLN A 176 5.76 8.01 14.31
CA GLN A 176 4.86 7.43 15.30
C GLN A 176 3.63 8.32 15.46
N ILE A 177 2.45 7.71 15.52
CA ILE A 177 1.15 8.36 15.56
C ILE A 177 0.39 7.83 16.78
N ASP A 178 0.33 8.64 17.82
CA ASP A 178 -0.38 8.30 19.05
C ASP A 178 -1.70 9.06 19.06
N THR A 179 -2.83 8.36 19.04
CA THR A 179 -4.16 9.00 19.15
C THR A 179 -4.80 8.61 20.47
N THR A 180 -5.05 9.61 21.31
CA THR A 180 -5.65 9.47 22.64
C THR A 180 -7.12 9.86 22.58
N PHE A 181 -7.99 8.89 22.88
CA PHE A 181 -9.41 9.10 23.07
C PHE A 181 -9.71 9.29 24.56
N THR A 182 -10.58 10.26 24.87
CA THR A 182 -11.03 10.53 26.24
C THR A 182 -12.49 10.14 26.41
N ASN A 183 -12.80 9.38 27.47
CA ASN A 183 -14.16 9.17 27.92
C ASN A 183 -14.45 10.04 29.16
N PRO A 184 -15.21 11.14 29.02
CA PRO A 184 -15.55 12.01 30.14
C PRO A 184 -16.76 11.53 30.95
N SER A 185 -17.44 10.46 30.51
CA SER A 185 -18.69 9.99 31.11
C SER A 185 -18.45 9.05 32.30
N ASP A 186 -19.53 8.74 32.99
CA ASP A 186 -19.58 7.82 34.15
C ASP A 186 -19.87 6.36 33.76
N HIS A 187 -19.88 6.04 32.46
CA HIS A 187 -20.16 4.71 31.93
C HIS A 187 -19.18 4.35 30.79
N PRO A 188 -18.93 3.06 30.54
CA PRO A 188 -18.03 2.67 29.46
C PRO A 188 -18.62 3.01 28.09
N ILE A 189 -17.76 3.35 27.14
CA ILE A 189 -18.14 3.63 25.75
C ILE A 189 -17.33 2.71 24.83
N SER A 190 -18.02 1.88 24.04
CA SER A 190 -17.38 0.95 23.10
C SER A 190 -17.66 1.37 21.66
N PHE A 191 -16.64 1.39 20.81
CA PHE A 191 -16.73 1.73 19.38
C PHE A 191 -15.49 1.21 18.65
N PRO A 192 -15.60 0.72 17.40
CA PRO A 192 -14.42 0.31 16.65
C PRO A 192 -13.57 1.52 16.29
N VAL A 193 -12.25 1.31 16.29
CA VAL A 193 -11.25 2.31 15.88
C VAL A 193 -10.39 1.77 14.76
N GLY A 194 -9.78 2.68 14.01
CA GLY A 194 -8.77 2.31 13.05
C GLY A 194 -8.35 3.48 12.20
N ASP A 195 -7.93 3.20 10.97
CA ASP A 195 -7.50 4.22 10.03
C ASP A 195 -7.92 3.85 8.60
N PHE A 196 -8.18 4.87 7.80
CA PHE A 196 -8.30 4.79 6.36
C PHE A 196 -6.97 5.18 5.70
N LEU A 197 -6.59 4.39 4.69
CA LEU A 197 -5.33 4.52 3.97
C LEU A 197 -5.64 4.65 2.47
N ALA A 198 -5.12 5.71 1.84
CA ALA A 198 -5.17 5.88 0.40
C ALA A 198 -3.74 5.88 -0.16
N GLY A 199 -3.33 4.78 -0.77
CA GLY A 199 -2.01 4.63 -1.42
C GLY A 199 -1.92 5.26 -2.80
N SER A 200 -2.82 6.19 -3.14
CA SER A 200 -3.05 6.72 -4.48
C SER A 200 -3.27 5.64 -5.55
N GLY A 201 -3.13 5.98 -6.84
CA GLY A 201 -3.22 5.05 -7.97
C GLY A 201 -1.86 4.60 -8.51
N ALA A 202 -0.77 4.97 -7.84
CA ALA A 202 0.60 4.80 -8.32
C ALA A 202 1.43 3.78 -7.51
N LEU A 203 0.79 3.01 -6.62
CA LEU A 203 1.44 2.00 -5.78
C LEU A 203 0.69 0.67 -5.80
N ASN A 204 1.44 -0.41 -5.55
CA ASN A 204 0.90 -1.75 -5.31
C ASN A 204 0.60 -1.93 -3.82
N LEU A 205 -0.64 -2.31 -3.50
CA LEU A 205 -1.00 -2.77 -2.16
C LEU A 205 -0.48 -4.19 -1.90
N LEU A 206 0.18 -4.39 -0.76
CA LEU A 206 0.57 -5.67 -0.20
C LEU A 206 0.07 -5.78 1.24
N ILE A 207 -0.64 -6.87 1.56
CA ILE A 207 -0.92 -7.24 2.95
C ILE A 207 -0.06 -8.47 3.29
N PRO A 208 0.94 -8.37 4.19
CA PRO A 208 1.85 -9.46 4.49
C PRO A 208 1.12 -10.75 4.88
N GLY A 209 1.42 -11.83 4.13
CA GLY A 209 0.84 -13.15 4.32
C GLY A 209 -0.47 -13.40 3.58
N ILE A 210 -1.11 -12.35 3.04
CA ILE A 210 -2.28 -12.45 2.15
C ILE A 210 -1.85 -12.28 0.68
N GLY A 211 -0.98 -11.31 0.39
CA GLY A 211 -0.44 -11.05 -0.95
C GLY A 211 -0.80 -9.68 -1.50
N PHE A 212 -0.55 -9.49 -2.80
CA PHE A 212 -0.76 -8.21 -3.49
C PHE A 212 -2.20 -8.01 -3.95
N ALA A 213 -2.75 -6.83 -3.72
CA ALA A 213 -4.12 -6.43 -4.03
C ALA A 213 -5.16 -7.55 -3.79
N PRO A 214 -5.20 -8.11 -2.56
CA PRO A 214 -5.98 -9.29 -2.28
C PRO A 214 -7.48 -9.04 -2.52
N GLU A 215 -8.20 -10.04 -2.98
CA GLU A 215 -9.64 -9.91 -3.18
C GLU A 215 -10.36 -9.71 -1.83
N PRO A 216 -11.50 -8.99 -1.78
CA PRO A 216 -12.24 -8.77 -0.55
C PRO A 216 -12.51 -10.05 0.25
N THR A 217 -12.84 -11.15 -0.43
CA THR A 217 -13.11 -12.45 0.20
C THR A 217 -11.89 -13.06 0.89
N GLN A 218 -10.68 -12.70 0.46
CA GLN A 218 -9.44 -13.08 1.11
C GLN A 218 -9.12 -12.13 2.28
N GLN A 219 -9.40 -10.82 2.16
CA GLN A 219 -9.08 -9.87 3.23
C GLN A 219 -9.98 -10.01 4.46
N LEU A 220 -11.29 -10.07 4.26
CA LEU A 220 -12.31 -9.94 5.32
C LEU A 220 -12.19 -10.96 6.46
N GLY A 221 -11.62 -12.14 6.17
CA GLY A 221 -11.43 -13.22 7.12
C GLY A 221 -9.99 -13.43 7.58
N ASN A 222 -9.03 -12.64 7.11
CA ASN A 222 -7.60 -12.83 7.40
C ASN A 222 -7.03 -11.69 8.25
N GLN A 223 -5.97 -12.01 8.99
CA GLN A 223 -5.33 -11.02 9.86
C GLN A 223 -4.59 -10.02 9.00
N THR A 224 -4.74 -8.73 9.32
CA THR A 224 -3.96 -7.65 8.72
C THR A 224 -2.90 -7.20 9.72
N PRO A 225 -1.65 -7.70 9.61
CA PRO A 225 -0.58 -7.32 10.53
C PRO A 225 0.03 -5.93 10.19
N ALA A 226 -0.06 -5.54 8.92
CA ALA A 226 0.37 -4.27 8.38
C ALA A 226 -0.27 -4.07 7.00
N VAL A 227 -0.22 -2.84 6.50
CA VAL A 227 -0.57 -2.50 5.12
C VAL A 227 0.65 -1.86 4.46
N ILE A 228 1.13 -2.44 3.37
CA ILE A 228 2.33 -1.95 2.66
C ILE A 228 1.92 -1.50 1.26
N TYR A 229 2.38 -0.32 0.87
CA TYR A 229 2.28 0.18 -0.49
C TYR A 229 3.67 0.27 -1.09
N THR A 230 3.93 -0.48 -2.15
CA THR A 230 5.24 -0.53 -2.80
C THR A 230 5.15 0.09 -4.19
N ALA A 231 6.24 0.65 -4.69
CA ALA A 231 6.26 1.23 -6.03
C ALA A 231 5.86 0.21 -7.11
N PHE A 232 5.25 0.68 -8.20
CA PHE A 232 5.29 -0.04 -9.46
C PHE A 232 6.71 0.06 -10.04
N ASP A 233 7.19 -1.02 -10.67
CA ASP A 233 8.49 -1.05 -11.36
C ASP A 233 9.68 -0.55 -10.49
N ASP A 234 10.56 0.29 -11.03
CA ASP A 234 11.78 0.80 -10.38
C ASP A 234 11.55 2.11 -9.58
N GLY A 235 10.30 2.38 -9.17
CA GLY A 235 10.00 3.57 -8.35
C GLY A 235 10.73 3.54 -7.01
N ASP A 236 11.00 4.74 -6.48
CA ASP A 236 11.97 4.96 -5.39
C ASP A 236 11.34 5.20 -4.01
N VAL A 237 10.03 5.02 -3.88
CA VAL A 237 9.32 5.20 -2.61
C VAL A 237 8.30 4.10 -2.34
N SER A 238 8.25 3.68 -1.09
CA SER A 238 7.27 2.74 -0.56
C SER A 238 6.79 3.25 0.80
N TYR A 239 5.60 2.81 1.23
CA TYR A 239 4.99 3.24 2.47
C TYR A 239 4.46 2.03 3.25
N GLY A 240 4.48 2.13 4.57
CA GLY A 240 3.91 1.11 5.44
C GLY A 240 3.09 1.71 6.56
N TYR A 241 1.99 1.05 6.86
CA TYR A 241 1.18 1.29 8.04
C TYR A 241 1.28 0.09 8.96
N PHE A 242 1.75 0.34 10.19
CA PHE A 242 1.85 -0.62 11.28
C PHE A 242 1.12 -0.07 12.50
N PHE A 243 0.77 -0.95 13.43
CA PHE A 243 0.15 -0.59 14.69
C PHE A 243 0.75 -1.41 15.82
N ASP A 244 0.69 -0.89 17.04
CA ASP A 244 1.12 -1.62 18.24
C ASP A 244 0.05 -2.67 18.59
N PRO A 245 0.35 -3.97 18.46
CA PRO A 245 -0.61 -5.03 18.77
C PRO A 245 -0.93 -5.09 20.27
N GLU A 246 -0.08 -4.58 21.17
CA GLU A 246 -0.36 -4.59 22.62
C GLU A 246 -1.57 -3.73 22.99
N ASN A 247 -2.04 -2.86 22.09
CA ASN A 247 -3.23 -2.05 22.31
C ASN A 247 -4.55 -2.83 22.10
N PHE A 248 -4.49 -4.06 21.57
CA PHE A 248 -5.65 -4.82 21.09
C PHE A 248 -5.58 -6.31 21.44
N ASP A 249 -6.68 -6.85 21.99
CA ASP A 249 -6.78 -8.27 22.39
C ASP A 249 -7.34 -9.19 21.29
N ALA A 250 -7.81 -8.60 20.20
CA ALA A 250 -8.48 -9.30 19.10
C ALA A 250 -7.78 -9.04 17.76
N LYS A 251 -8.20 -9.79 16.75
CA LYS A 251 -7.59 -9.77 15.42
C LYS A 251 -7.95 -8.48 14.68
N THR A 252 -6.93 -7.76 14.20
CA THR A 252 -7.10 -6.68 13.22
C THR A 252 -7.43 -7.25 11.84
N THR A 253 -8.45 -6.69 11.19
CA THR A 253 -8.83 -6.99 9.81
C THR A 253 -8.87 -5.72 8.98
N SER A 254 -8.85 -5.87 7.66
CA SER A 254 -8.96 -4.74 6.75
C SER A 254 -9.82 -5.10 5.54
N LEU A 255 -10.27 -4.06 4.84
CA LEU A 255 -10.88 -4.18 3.54
C LEU A 255 -10.34 -3.07 2.65
N SER A 256 -9.83 -3.47 1.50
CA SER A 256 -9.36 -2.57 0.46
C SER A 256 -10.32 -2.60 -0.73
N TYR A 257 -10.78 -1.43 -1.16
CA TYR A 257 -11.63 -1.30 -2.33
C TYR A 257 -11.34 0.03 -3.04
N SER A 258 -11.14 -0.04 -4.36
CA SER A 258 -10.92 1.15 -5.20
C SER A 258 -9.80 2.09 -4.69
N GLY A 259 -8.70 1.53 -4.18
CA GLY A 259 -7.54 2.29 -3.70
C GLY A 259 -7.66 2.86 -2.28
N LEU A 260 -8.81 2.70 -1.61
CA LEU A 260 -8.99 3.02 -0.20
C LEU A 260 -8.96 1.73 0.63
N THR A 261 -8.17 1.72 1.69
CA THR A 261 -8.08 0.59 2.64
C THR A 261 -8.55 1.04 4.00
N GLY A 262 -9.64 0.45 4.50
CA GLY A 262 -10.08 0.63 5.89
C GLY A 262 -9.48 -0.47 6.75
N VAL A 263 -8.72 -0.10 7.79
CA VAL A 263 -8.16 -1.04 8.77
C VAL A 263 -8.96 -0.92 10.06
N LEU A 264 -9.54 -2.03 10.53
CA LEU A 264 -10.27 -2.14 11.78
C LEU A 264 -9.33 -2.73 12.86
N LEU A 265 -8.79 -1.87 13.72
CA LEU A 265 -7.78 -2.25 14.70
C LEU A 265 -8.39 -3.04 15.85
N GLY A 266 -7.91 -4.26 16.06
CA GLY A 266 -8.46 -5.14 17.09
C GLY A 266 -9.88 -5.61 16.82
N GLU A 267 -10.36 -5.54 15.58
CA GLU A 267 -11.73 -5.93 15.23
C GLU A 267 -11.80 -6.75 13.95
N GLU A 268 -12.77 -7.67 13.90
CA GLU A 268 -13.04 -8.49 12.72
C GLU A 268 -14.18 -7.88 11.88
N PHE A 269 -13.92 -7.60 10.60
CA PHE A 269 -14.82 -6.86 9.73
C PHE A 269 -16.23 -7.45 9.69
N LEU A 270 -16.37 -8.77 9.55
CA LEU A 270 -17.69 -9.43 9.48
C LEU A 270 -18.43 -9.47 10.82
N LYS A 271 -17.75 -9.20 11.93
CA LYS A 271 -18.37 -9.05 13.25
C LYS A 271 -18.79 -7.60 13.53
N ILE A 272 -18.07 -6.63 12.97
CA ILE A 272 -18.43 -5.20 13.04
C ILE A 272 -19.57 -4.90 12.06
N LEU A 273 -19.47 -5.39 10.82
CA LEU A 273 -20.44 -5.21 9.75
C LEU A 273 -21.01 -6.58 9.33
N PRO A 274 -21.95 -7.16 10.10
CA PRO A 274 -22.55 -8.44 9.79
C PRO A 274 -23.54 -8.29 8.61
N ILE A 275 -23.01 -8.35 7.38
CA ILE A 275 -23.79 -8.19 6.15
C ILE A 275 -24.95 -9.19 6.10
N GLY A 276 -26.18 -8.68 5.99
CA GLY A 276 -27.40 -9.50 5.88
C GLY A 276 -27.93 -10.03 7.21
N SER A 277 -27.50 -9.45 8.34
CA SER A 277 -27.96 -9.78 9.69
C SER A 277 -28.15 -8.52 10.52
N ASN A 278 -29.18 -8.48 11.38
CA ASN A 278 -29.39 -7.42 12.37
C ASN A 278 -28.71 -7.74 13.72
N THR A 279 -27.70 -8.62 13.70
CA THR A 279 -26.92 -8.94 14.90
C THR A 279 -26.19 -7.71 15.39
N VAL A 280 -26.19 -7.52 16.70
CA VAL A 280 -25.43 -6.45 17.35
C VAL A 280 -23.94 -6.66 17.01
N PRO A 281 -23.23 -5.63 16.51
CA PRO A 281 -21.80 -5.71 16.27
C PRO A 281 -21.01 -6.12 17.52
N GLU A 282 -20.04 -7.02 17.35
CA GLU A 282 -19.10 -7.39 18.42
C GLU A 282 -17.92 -6.42 18.37
N ILE A 283 -17.81 -5.57 19.38
CA ILE A 283 -16.81 -4.50 19.47
C ILE A 283 -15.94 -4.76 20.70
N HIS A 284 -14.63 -4.78 20.50
CA HIS A 284 -13.61 -5.04 21.51
C HIS A 284 -12.98 -3.76 22.05
N PHE A 285 -12.89 -2.70 21.24
CA PHE A 285 -12.37 -1.42 21.71
C PHE A 285 -13.40 -0.71 22.62
N ALA A 286 -12.99 -0.47 23.86
CA ALA A 286 -13.78 0.23 24.86
C ALA A 286 -12.93 1.25 25.65
N LEU A 287 -13.57 2.33 26.05
CA LEU A 287 -13.05 3.31 27.00
C LEU A 287 -13.79 3.15 28.33
N GLU A 288 -13.03 2.98 29.40
CA GLU A 288 -13.58 2.95 30.76
C GLU A 288 -14.10 4.34 31.16
N PRO A 289 -15.03 4.44 32.13
CA PRO A 289 -15.50 5.72 32.66
C PRO A 289 -14.35 6.64 33.11
N GLU A 290 -14.47 7.93 32.85
CA GLU A 290 -13.52 8.98 33.29
C GLU A 290 -12.05 8.66 32.95
N SER A 291 -11.80 8.01 31.82
CA SER A 291 -10.50 7.48 31.43
C SER A 291 -10.03 7.96 30.06
N GLN A 292 -8.77 7.65 29.74
CA GLN A 292 -8.19 7.87 28.43
C GLN A 292 -7.53 6.59 27.93
N LYS A 293 -7.61 6.35 26.63
CA LYS A 293 -6.89 5.25 25.97
C LYS A 293 -6.19 5.77 24.73
N THR A 294 -4.92 5.41 24.59
CA THR A 294 -4.09 5.76 23.45
C THR A 294 -3.92 4.54 22.55
N ILE A 295 -4.06 4.75 21.24
CA ILE A 295 -3.66 3.78 20.22
C ILE A 295 -2.42 4.29 19.49
N THR A 296 -1.45 3.40 19.28
CA THR A 296 -0.16 3.71 18.68
C THR A 296 -0.06 3.09 17.28
N ARG A 297 0.23 3.92 16.29
CA ARG A 297 0.43 3.52 14.89
C ARG A 297 1.73 4.09 14.35
N TYR A 298 2.20 3.53 13.25
CA TYR A 298 3.45 3.93 12.61
C TYR A 298 3.26 4.05 11.12
N PHE A 299 3.65 5.20 10.58
CA PHE A 299 3.72 5.45 9.16
C PHE A 299 5.18 5.43 8.72
N VAL A 300 5.57 4.39 8.00
CA VAL A 300 6.94 4.10 7.54
C VAL A 300 7.10 4.55 6.10
N VAL A 301 8.23 5.17 5.76
CA VAL A 301 8.62 5.47 4.38
C VAL A 301 9.87 4.65 4.04
N GLY A 302 9.79 3.88 2.96
CA GLY A 302 10.85 3.04 2.42
C GLY A 302 11.44 3.59 1.13
N ASP A 303 12.20 2.72 0.47
CA ASP A 303 13.02 3.01 -0.72
C ASP A 303 12.41 2.54 -2.05
N GLY A 304 11.11 2.24 -2.06
CA GLY A 304 10.43 1.66 -3.23
C GLY A 304 10.13 0.18 -3.09
N SER A 305 10.87 -0.53 -2.23
CA SER A 305 10.66 -1.96 -1.97
C SER A 305 9.72 -2.23 -0.80
N ALA A 306 9.00 -3.35 -0.85
CA ALA A 306 8.24 -3.86 0.29
C ALA A 306 9.16 -4.29 1.45
N GLY A 307 10.35 -4.81 1.13
CA GLY A 307 11.36 -5.22 2.11
C GLY A 307 11.82 -4.10 3.04
N SER A 308 12.14 -2.92 2.50
CA SER A 308 12.61 -1.80 3.34
C SER A 308 11.57 -1.30 4.33
N VAL A 309 10.29 -1.39 3.96
CA VAL A 309 9.15 -1.05 4.83
C VAL A 309 8.92 -2.14 5.88
N LEU A 310 8.90 -3.40 5.48
CA LEU A 310 8.67 -4.51 6.41
C LEU A 310 9.79 -4.63 7.45
N ASP A 311 11.06 -4.53 7.03
CA ASP A 311 12.21 -4.60 7.93
C ASP A 311 12.13 -3.52 9.03
N ALA A 312 11.76 -2.29 8.64
CA ALA A 312 11.57 -1.19 9.57
C ALA A 312 10.38 -1.44 10.52
N GLY A 313 9.26 -1.92 9.99
CA GLY A 313 8.07 -2.28 10.78
C GLY A 313 8.35 -3.38 11.82
N LEU A 314 9.01 -4.46 11.41
CA LEU A 314 9.40 -5.54 12.33
C LEU A 314 10.35 -5.04 13.42
N GLN A 315 11.27 -4.13 13.08
CA GLN A 315 12.14 -3.49 14.07
C GLN A 315 11.34 -2.62 15.06
N ILE A 316 10.38 -1.82 14.58
CA ILE A 316 9.52 -0.97 15.42
C ILE A 316 8.76 -1.82 16.43
N LEU A 317 8.18 -2.93 15.96
CA LEU A 317 7.38 -3.84 16.78
C LEU A 317 8.23 -4.79 17.64
N ASN A 318 9.57 -4.67 17.59
CA ASN A 318 10.51 -5.56 18.28
C ASN A 318 10.27 -7.06 17.98
N ALA A 319 9.82 -7.38 16.77
CA ALA A 319 9.57 -8.75 16.36
C ALA A 319 10.88 -9.56 16.29
N LEU A 320 10.82 -10.83 16.67
CA LEU A 320 12.01 -11.70 16.54
C LEU A 320 12.20 -12.10 15.07
N THR A 321 13.32 -11.68 14.48
CA THR A 321 13.62 -11.89 13.06
C THR A 321 14.94 -12.61 12.82
N ALA A 322 15.06 -13.29 11.69
CA ALA A 322 16.32 -13.78 11.14
C ALA A 322 16.63 -13.12 9.79
N ASP A 323 17.92 -13.01 9.45
CA ASP A 323 18.35 -12.45 8.18
C ASP A 323 18.09 -13.44 7.03
N VAL A 324 17.57 -12.93 5.92
CA VAL A 324 17.47 -13.64 4.65
C VAL A 324 18.27 -12.89 3.61
N SER A 325 19.09 -13.62 2.85
CA SER A 325 19.90 -13.06 1.80
C SER A 325 19.97 -14.00 0.62
N GLY A 326 20.45 -13.51 -0.52
CA GLY A 326 20.61 -14.36 -1.67
C GLY A 326 21.11 -13.64 -2.90
N GLU A 327 21.14 -14.40 -4.00
CA GLU A 327 21.48 -13.89 -5.31
C GLU A 327 20.52 -14.41 -6.38
N VAL A 328 20.32 -13.61 -7.42
CA VAL A 328 19.55 -13.95 -8.61
C VAL A 328 20.49 -13.94 -9.80
N ARG A 329 20.49 -15.04 -10.56
CA ARG A 329 21.28 -15.22 -11.78
C ARG A 329 20.38 -15.56 -12.97
N ASP A 330 20.82 -15.19 -14.16
CA ASP A 330 20.23 -15.70 -15.40
C ASP A 330 20.68 -17.15 -15.69
N ALA A 331 20.11 -17.77 -16.72
CA ALA A 331 20.46 -19.13 -17.13
C ALA A 331 21.94 -19.29 -17.58
N ALA A 332 22.64 -18.19 -17.89
CA ALA A 332 24.06 -18.18 -18.23
C ALA A 332 24.96 -17.96 -17.00
N GLY A 333 24.37 -17.75 -15.82
CA GLY A 333 25.08 -17.51 -14.55
C GLY A 333 25.44 -16.05 -14.29
N ASN A 334 25.03 -15.11 -15.15
CA ASN A 334 25.27 -13.68 -14.93
C ASN A 334 24.34 -13.14 -13.84
N PRO A 335 24.77 -12.14 -13.06
CA PRO A 335 23.89 -11.44 -12.13
C PRO A 335 22.67 -10.85 -12.83
N ALA A 336 21.49 -11.08 -12.27
CA ALA A 336 20.23 -10.53 -12.78
C ALA A 336 19.76 -9.40 -11.87
N ALA A 337 20.04 -8.16 -12.24
CA ALA A 337 19.55 -6.98 -11.54
C ALA A 337 18.05 -6.75 -11.77
N GLY A 338 17.36 -6.17 -10.79
CA GLY A 338 15.94 -5.81 -10.87
C GLY A 338 14.98 -7.00 -10.87
N ALA A 339 15.45 -8.21 -10.58
CA ALA A 339 14.58 -9.36 -10.38
C ALA A 339 13.87 -9.24 -9.02
N VAL A 340 12.61 -9.66 -8.97
CA VAL A 340 11.78 -9.61 -7.76
C VAL A 340 11.77 -11.01 -7.13
N VAL A 341 12.16 -11.09 -5.86
CA VAL A 341 12.14 -12.31 -5.06
C VAL A 341 11.00 -12.19 -4.05
N ALA A 342 9.95 -12.99 -4.22
CA ALA A 342 8.84 -13.06 -3.29
C ALA A 342 9.11 -14.12 -2.23
N VAL A 343 8.87 -13.75 -0.96
CA VAL A 343 8.86 -14.69 0.16
C VAL A 343 7.44 -14.85 0.66
N LYS A 344 6.97 -16.09 0.73
CA LYS A 344 5.55 -16.43 0.93
C LYS A 344 5.35 -17.35 2.12
N LYS A 345 4.16 -17.32 2.72
CA LYS A 345 3.73 -18.39 3.63
C LYS A 345 3.54 -19.70 2.82
N PRO A 346 3.96 -20.87 3.31
CA PRO A 346 3.67 -22.15 2.67
C PRO A 346 2.18 -22.34 2.43
N GLY A 347 1.77 -22.48 1.15
CA GLY A 347 0.36 -22.54 0.76
C GLY A 347 -0.46 -21.26 0.98
N GLY A 348 0.18 -20.16 1.37
CA GLY A 348 -0.44 -18.86 1.64
C GLY A 348 0.05 -17.75 0.71
N GLY A 349 -0.22 -16.51 1.12
CA GLY A 349 0.12 -15.31 0.35
C GLY A 349 1.56 -14.85 0.54
N THR A 350 1.95 -13.88 -0.29
CA THR A 350 3.24 -13.18 -0.17
C THR A 350 3.31 -12.40 1.13
N VAL A 351 4.41 -12.58 1.86
CA VAL A 351 4.75 -11.79 3.05
C VAL A 351 5.49 -10.53 2.65
N VAL A 352 6.45 -10.65 1.74
CA VAL A 352 7.30 -9.55 1.28
C VAL A 352 7.92 -9.87 -0.07
N THR A 353 8.35 -8.83 -0.78
CA THR A 353 9.21 -8.93 -1.96
C THR A 353 10.51 -8.17 -1.75
N TYR A 354 11.59 -8.70 -2.32
CA TYR A 354 12.90 -8.07 -2.39
C TYR A 354 13.30 -7.88 -3.85
N ARG A 355 14.03 -6.80 -4.16
CA ARG A 355 14.58 -6.56 -5.49
C ARG A 355 16.09 -6.84 -5.49
N SER A 356 16.58 -7.53 -6.49
CA SER A 356 18.01 -7.77 -6.66
C SER A 356 18.73 -6.53 -7.17
N ASP A 357 19.91 -6.26 -6.62
CA ASP A 357 20.76 -5.13 -7.02
C ASP A 357 21.56 -5.41 -8.32
N ALA A 358 22.44 -4.48 -8.70
CA ALA A 358 23.29 -4.61 -9.89
C ALA A 358 24.20 -5.86 -9.89
N ALA A 359 24.53 -6.39 -8.70
CA ALA A 359 25.28 -7.63 -8.52
C ALA A 359 24.36 -8.86 -8.37
N GLY A 360 23.05 -8.69 -8.59
CA GLY A 360 22.04 -9.73 -8.46
C GLY A 360 21.71 -10.06 -7.01
N GLN A 361 22.19 -9.31 -6.03
CA GLN A 361 22.05 -9.64 -4.61
C GLN A 361 20.78 -9.04 -4.01
N PHE A 362 20.18 -9.75 -3.07
CA PHE A 362 19.07 -9.24 -2.26
C PHE A 362 19.28 -9.60 -0.79
N ARG A 363 18.67 -8.83 0.11
CA ARG A 363 18.71 -9.04 1.56
C ARG A 363 17.49 -8.44 2.24
N GLY A 364 17.14 -8.99 3.39
CA GLY A 364 16.14 -8.44 4.30
C GLY A 364 15.99 -9.28 5.56
N ARG A 365 14.91 -9.07 6.31
CA ARG A 365 14.62 -9.79 7.54
C ARG A 365 13.22 -10.36 7.53
N LEU A 366 13.07 -11.51 8.17
CA LEU A 366 11.76 -12.16 8.29
C LEU A 366 11.52 -12.65 9.71
N PRO A 367 10.25 -12.69 10.16
CA PRO A 367 9.90 -13.24 11.46
C PRO A 367 10.34 -14.70 11.61
N THR A 368 10.83 -15.07 12.79
CA THR A 368 11.14 -16.47 13.13
C THR A 368 9.89 -17.27 13.51
N GLY A 369 8.77 -16.59 13.81
CA GLY A 369 7.52 -17.22 14.24
C GLY A 369 7.54 -17.79 15.66
N GLU A 370 8.61 -17.54 16.44
CA GLU A 370 8.73 -18.04 17.81
C GLU A 370 7.90 -17.22 18.83
N GLU A 371 7.50 -16.00 18.48
CA GLU A 371 6.75 -15.09 19.35
C GLU A 371 5.53 -14.47 18.64
N SER A 372 4.56 -14.02 19.43
CA SER A 372 3.21 -13.65 18.96
C SER A 372 3.19 -12.49 17.95
N THR A 373 4.05 -11.49 18.11
CA THR A 373 4.16 -10.34 17.21
C THR A 373 4.65 -10.77 15.84
N GLY A 374 5.72 -11.56 15.78
CA GLY A 374 6.25 -12.15 14.56
C GLY A 374 5.26 -13.11 13.88
N GLN A 375 4.50 -13.90 14.65
CA GLN A 375 3.48 -14.82 14.15
C GLN A 375 2.36 -14.11 13.37
N MET A 376 2.08 -12.83 13.65
CA MET A 376 1.13 -12.05 12.85
C MET A 376 1.56 -11.96 11.37
N PHE A 377 2.87 -11.92 11.12
CA PHE A 377 3.46 -11.79 9.79
C PHE A 377 3.85 -13.15 9.19
N GLY A 378 4.38 -14.08 9.98
CA GLY A 378 4.83 -15.39 9.51
C GLY A 378 5.25 -16.36 10.61
N GLU A 379 5.23 -17.66 10.29
CA GLU A 379 5.47 -18.76 11.24
C GLU A 379 6.92 -19.29 11.18
N GLY A 380 7.85 -18.50 10.64
CA GLY A 380 9.25 -18.90 10.50
C GLY A 380 9.55 -19.84 9.34
N ARG A 381 8.54 -20.39 8.67
CA ARG A 381 8.70 -21.21 7.45
C ARG A 381 8.17 -20.47 6.24
N TYR A 382 8.93 -20.46 5.16
CA TYR A 382 8.59 -19.68 3.98
C TYR A 382 8.96 -20.38 2.67
N GLU A 383 8.19 -20.10 1.61
CA GLU A 383 8.54 -20.44 0.24
C GLU A 383 9.21 -19.23 -0.44
N VAL A 384 10.16 -19.48 -1.33
CA VAL A 384 10.87 -18.41 -2.06
C VAL A 384 10.69 -18.58 -3.56
N TRP A 385 10.15 -17.55 -4.20
CA TRP A 385 9.85 -17.52 -5.64
C TRP A 385 10.54 -16.32 -6.27
N VAL A 386 10.84 -16.39 -7.57
CA VAL A 386 11.51 -15.31 -8.30
C VAL A 386 10.79 -14.98 -9.59
N GLU A 387 10.74 -13.69 -9.91
CA GLU A 387 10.20 -13.13 -11.14
C GLU A 387 11.18 -12.13 -11.75
N LYS A 388 11.22 -12.14 -13.08
CA LYS A 388 11.70 -11.01 -13.87
C LYS A 388 10.95 -11.02 -15.20
N LYS A 389 10.35 -9.90 -15.57
CA LYS A 389 9.57 -9.77 -16.82
C LYS A 389 10.39 -10.26 -18.01
N GLY A 390 9.79 -11.11 -18.84
CA GLY A 390 10.41 -11.64 -20.05
C GLY A 390 11.28 -12.89 -19.85
N PHE A 391 11.38 -13.42 -18.63
CA PHE A 391 12.09 -14.66 -18.33
C PHE A 391 11.12 -15.79 -18.03
N HIS A 392 11.42 -17.00 -18.51
CA HIS A 392 10.58 -18.18 -18.34
C HIS A 392 11.39 -19.45 -18.06
N ALA A 393 11.08 -20.17 -16.99
CA ALA A 393 11.67 -21.46 -16.68
C ALA A 393 10.90 -22.60 -17.36
N ASN A 394 11.50 -23.16 -18.41
CA ASN A 394 10.92 -24.21 -19.25
C ASN A 394 10.29 -25.36 -18.44
N GLY A 395 9.05 -25.71 -18.80
CA GLY A 395 8.30 -26.81 -18.17
C GLY A 395 7.65 -26.43 -16.84
N THR A 396 7.70 -25.15 -16.45
CA THR A 396 7.02 -24.60 -15.28
C THR A 396 6.12 -23.44 -15.70
N ALA A 397 5.30 -22.93 -14.79
CA ALA A 397 4.58 -21.66 -14.99
C ALA A 397 5.26 -20.52 -14.20
N ARG A 398 6.60 -20.51 -14.16
CA ARG A 398 7.40 -19.57 -13.37
C ARG A 398 8.52 -18.96 -14.21
N ALA A 399 8.92 -17.74 -13.86
CA ALA A 399 10.06 -17.10 -14.50
C ALA A 399 11.40 -17.73 -14.12
N GLY A 400 11.49 -18.34 -12.94
CA GLY A 400 12.70 -18.96 -12.40
C GLY A 400 12.44 -19.89 -11.23
N ASN A 401 13.52 -20.47 -10.69
CA ASN A 401 13.51 -21.36 -9.53
C ASN A 401 14.51 -20.90 -8.48
N CYS A 402 14.24 -21.18 -7.21
CA CYS A 402 15.11 -20.83 -6.09
C CYS A 402 15.53 -22.08 -5.30
N GLU A 403 16.77 -22.11 -4.84
CA GLU A 403 17.34 -23.18 -4.02
C GLU A 403 17.99 -22.59 -2.74
N PRO A 404 17.58 -23.01 -1.54
CA PRO A 404 16.43 -23.88 -1.30
C PRO A 404 15.11 -23.16 -1.65
N ALA A 405 14.13 -23.90 -2.17
CA ALA A 405 12.80 -23.35 -2.49
C ALA A 405 11.97 -23.01 -1.23
N GLN A 406 12.40 -23.53 -0.08
CA GLN A 406 11.79 -23.36 1.23
C GLN A 406 12.88 -23.00 2.24
N ILE A 407 12.61 -22.04 3.11
CA ILE A 407 13.50 -21.66 4.20
C ILE A 407 12.79 -21.85 5.54
N ASP A 408 13.55 -22.29 6.54
CA ASP A 408 13.08 -22.42 7.93
C ASP A 408 13.99 -21.57 8.83
N LEU A 409 13.40 -20.52 9.39
CA LEU A 409 14.01 -19.52 10.25
C LEU A 409 13.62 -19.71 11.72
N SER A 410 12.88 -20.78 12.05
CA SER A 410 12.36 -20.99 13.40
C SER A 410 13.44 -21.10 14.46
N ALA A 411 14.66 -21.49 14.12
CA ALA A 411 15.80 -21.53 15.04
C ALA A 411 16.61 -20.21 15.10
N GLY A 412 16.13 -19.13 14.46
CA GLY A 412 16.83 -17.86 14.32
C GLY A 412 18.06 -17.89 13.42
N ALA A 413 18.30 -19.00 12.70
CA ALA A 413 19.41 -19.13 11.79
C ALA A 413 19.16 -18.32 10.49
N PRO A 414 20.16 -17.61 9.97
CA PRO A 414 20.00 -16.89 8.71
C PRO A 414 19.87 -17.86 7.53
N ALA A 415 19.15 -17.44 6.49
CA ALA A 415 19.00 -18.19 5.25
C ALA A 415 19.71 -17.51 4.07
N PHE A 416 20.32 -18.32 3.21
CA PHE A 416 20.86 -17.90 1.92
C PHE A 416 20.14 -18.65 0.80
N VAL A 417 19.65 -17.92 -0.21
CA VAL A 417 18.90 -18.49 -1.34
C VAL A 417 19.53 -18.10 -2.66
N THR A 418 19.70 -19.07 -3.55
CA THR A 418 20.14 -18.84 -4.93
C THR A 418 18.97 -19.02 -5.87
N CYS A 419 18.56 -17.96 -6.56
CA CYS A 419 17.52 -17.99 -7.55
C CYS A 419 18.12 -17.95 -8.96
N THR A 420 17.66 -18.82 -9.85
CA THR A 420 18.06 -18.88 -11.25
C THR A 420 16.85 -18.62 -12.12
N LEU A 421 16.88 -17.55 -12.90
CA LEU A 421 15.89 -17.24 -13.93
C LEU A 421 16.02 -18.23 -15.09
N GLY A 422 14.91 -18.44 -15.78
CA GLY A 422 14.88 -19.26 -16.98
C GLY A 422 15.42 -18.54 -18.21
N GLN A 423 14.90 -18.90 -19.37
CA GLN A 423 15.31 -18.35 -20.66
C GLN A 423 14.55 -17.07 -20.98
N SER A 424 15.15 -16.20 -21.78
CA SER A 424 14.54 -14.97 -22.29
C SER A 424 14.98 -14.74 -23.73
N GLY A 425 14.18 -14.02 -24.52
CA GLY A 425 14.60 -13.50 -25.82
C GLY A 425 14.36 -11.99 -25.91
N LYS A 426 15.19 -11.31 -26.68
CA LYS A 426 15.14 -9.85 -26.81
C LYS A 426 14.39 -9.44 -28.06
N ILE A 427 13.43 -8.53 -27.90
CA ILE A 427 12.74 -7.87 -29.01
C ILE A 427 13.37 -6.51 -29.21
N GLN A 428 13.67 -6.18 -30.47
CA GLN A 428 14.17 -4.88 -30.90
C GLN A 428 13.15 -4.28 -31.87
N ILE A 429 12.66 -3.08 -31.59
CA ILE A 429 11.70 -2.37 -32.44
C ILE A 429 12.43 -1.24 -33.18
N GLY A 430 12.29 -1.22 -34.51
CA GLY A 430 12.84 -0.16 -35.37
C GLY A 430 11.99 1.12 -35.47
N GLY A 431 10.83 1.14 -34.79
CA GLY A 431 9.79 2.15 -34.91
C GLY A 431 8.63 1.69 -35.80
N VAL A 432 7.53 2.44 -35.79
CA VAL A 432 6.40 2.27 -36.72
C VAL A 432 6.40 3.48 -37.63
N VAL A 433 6.51 3.25 -38.95
CA VAL A 433 6.65 4.31 -39.93
C VAL A 433 5.38 4.50 -40.75
N ASP A 434 5.05 5.75 -41.04
CA ASP A 434 4.07 6.11 -42.04
C ASP A 434 4.65 5.85 -43.44
N ALA A 435 3.92 5.12 -44.27
CA ALA A 435 4.43 4.66 -45.56
C ALA A 435 4.60 5.79 -46.60
N GLU A 436 3.87 6.90 -46.46
CA GLU A 436 3.92 8.01 -47.41
C GLU A 436 5.07 8.98 -47.07
N THR A 437 5.25 9.27 -45.79
CA THR A 437 6.23 10.24 -45.30
C THR A 437 7.55 9.60 -44.88
N GLY A 438 7.56 8.30 -44.58
CA GLY A 438 8.71 7.59 -44.01
C GLY A 438 9.05 7.99 -42.59
N LEU A 439 8.23 8.82 -41.94
CA LEU A 439 8.45 9.29 -40.58
C LEU A 439 7.86 8.31 -39.57
N ASN A 440 8.50 8.22 -38.40
CA ASN A 440 7.95 7.48 -37.27
C ASN A 440 6.64 8.12 -36.81
N ILE A 441 5.65 7.27 -36.56
CA ILE A 441 4.35 7.64 -36.00
C ILE A 441 4.12 6.95 -34.67
N PRO A 442 3.39 7.58 -33.74
CA PRO A 442 2.93 6.91 -32.54
C PRO A 442 2.06 5.70 -32.91
N ALA A 443 2.27 4.58 -32.24
CA ALA A 443 1.49 3.37 -32.45
C ALA A 443 1.31 2.60 -31.14
N ARG A 444 0.32 1.72 -31.07
CA ARG A 444 0.18 0.74 -30.00
C ARG A 444 0.58 -0.63 -30.55
N LEU A 445 1.53 -1.27 -29.90
CA LEU A 445 1.84 -2.69 -30.06
C LEU A 445 0.99 -3.48 -29.05
N THR A 446 0.22 -4.43 -29.55
CA THR A 446 -0.47 -5.44 -28.75
C THR A 446 0.17 -6.80 -29.03
N ILE A 447 0.62 -7.48 -27.98
CA ILE A 447 1.25 -8.80 -28.07
C ILE A 447 0.18 -9.84 -27.72
N VAL A 448 -0.20 -10.64 -28.72
CA VAL A 448 -1.24 -11.66 -28.62
C VAL A 448 -0.58 -13.03 -28.49
N GLY A 449 -1.02 -13.81 -27.51
CA GLY A 449 -0.50 -15.15 -27.24
C GLY A 449 -0.92 -15.69 -25.86
N GLU A 450 -0.26 -16.76 -25.46
CA GLU A 450 -0.31 -17.28 -24.10
C GLU A 450 0.90 -16.75 -23.34
N ASP A 451 0.68 -16.27 -22.11
CA ASP A 451 1.73 -15.89 -21.19
C ASP A 451 2.29 -17.18 -20.54
N PRO A 452 3.57 -17.54 -20.77
CA PRO A 452 4.15 -18.78 -20.25
C PRO A 452 4.39 -18.79 -18.73
N SER A 453 4.63 -17.64 -18.11
CA SER A 453 4.75 -17.49 -16.65
C SER A 453 3.77 -16.46 -16.09
N PRO A 454 2.45 -16.71 -16.21
CA PRO A 454 1.47 -15.75 -15.76
C PRO A 454 1.49 -15.66 -14.23
N GLU A 455 1.30 -14.45 -13.73
CA GLU A 455 1.10 -14.24 -12.30
C GLU A 455 -0.13 -15.01 -11.80
N THR A 456 -0.04 -15.47 -10.56
CA THR A 456 -1.05 -16.22 -9.84
C THR A 456 -2.36 -15.44 -9.72
N LYS A 457 -3.49 -16.09 -10.03
CA LYS A 457 -4.82 -15.47 -9.86
C LYS A 457 -5.13 -15.20 -8.38
N GLY A 458 -5.87 -14.13 -8.12
CA GLY A 458 -6.26 -13.70 -6.77
C GLY A 458 -5.23 -12.72 -6.22
N ALA A 459 -4.94 -12.79 -4.91
CA ALA A 459 -3.82 -12.06 -4.35
C ALA A 459 -2.52 -12.40 -5.09
N GLY A 460 -1.94 -11.41 -5.77
CA GLY A 460 -0.74 -11.59 -6.58
C GLY A 460 0.47 -12.00 -5.75
N THR A 461 1.42 -12.71 -6.36
CA THR A 461 2.67 -13.11 -5.70
C THR A 461 3.70 -11.97 -5.72
N PHE A 462 3.88 -11.30 -6.86
CA PHE A 462 4.92 -10.28 -7.06
C PHE A 462 4.37 -8.86 -7.18
N SER A 463 3.12 -8.69 -7.64
CA SER A 463 2.49 -7.39 -7.87
C SER A 463 0.95 -7.45 -7.91
N ASP A 464 0.28 -6.28 -8.01
CA ASP A 464 -1.17 -6.17 -8.15
C ASP A 464 -1.67 -6.73 -9.49
N THR A 465 -2.36 -7.88 -9.45
CA THR A 465 -2.87 -8.54 -10.66
C THR A 465 -4.11 -7.87 -11.26
N ASN A 466 -4.81 -7.02 -10.52
CA ASN A 466 -6.02 -6.36 -10.97
C ASN A 466 -5.72 -5.19 -11.90
N VAL A 467 -4.71 -4.37 -11.57
CA VAL A 467 -4.26 -3.26 -12.43
C VAL A 467 -3.59 -3.78 -13.70
N PHE A 468 -2.88 -4.90 -13.60
CA PHE A 468 -2.19 -5.52 -14.74
C PHE A 468 -3.03 -6.56 -15.50
N LYS A 469 -4.30 -6.74 -15.13
CA LYS A 469 -5.17 -7.75 -15.75
C LYS A 469 -5.34 -7.48 -17.24
N LYS A 470 -4.76 -8.35 -18.07
CA LYS A 470 -4.93 -8.30 -19.52
C LYS A 470 -6.19 -9.06 -19.96
N PRO A 471 -6.82 -8.66 -21.08
CA PRO A 471 -7.84 -9.49 -21.73
C PRO A 471 -7.27 -10.86 -22.09
N PHE A 472 -8.14 -11.87 -22.18
CA PHE A 472 -7.74 -13.21 -22.57
C PHE A 472 -7.00 -13.20 -23.92
N GLY A 473 -5.85 -13.87 -23.98
CA GLY A 473 -5.00 -13.95 -25.17
C GLY A 473 -4.10 -12.75 -25.41
N ILE A 474 -4.08 -11.76 -24.51
CA ILE A 474 -3.15 -10.62 -24.57
C ILE A 474 -2.07 -10.82 -23.52
N VAL A 475 -0.81 -10.83 -23.96
CA VAL A 475 0.38 -10.97 -23.10
C VAL A 475 0.82 -9.59 -22.62
N ASP A 476 0.94 -8.64 -23.54
CA ASP A 476 1.24 -7.25 -23.17
C ASP A 476 0.73 -6.23 -24.19
N SER A 477 0.76 -4.95 -23.82
CA SER A 477 0.54 -3.84 -24.73
C SER A 477 1.49 -2.70 -24.41
N LEU A 478 2.18 -2.22 -25.45
CA LEU A 478 3.19 -1.18 -25.37
C LEU A 478 2.81 -0.02 -26.29
N LEU A 479 3.11 1.19 -25.86
CA LEU A 479 3.02 2.38 -26.72
C LEU A 479 4.38 2.58 -27.40
N ILE A 480 4.37 2.80 -28.71
CA ILE A 480 5.54 3.20 -29.49
C ILE A 480 5.39 4.69 -29.76
N ASN A 481 6.40 5.48 -29.39
CA ASN A 481 6.37 6.92 -29.57
C ASN A 481 6.87 7.35 -30.96
N ALA A 482 6.68 8.63 -31.28
CA ALA A 482 7.10 9.21 -32.56
C ALA A 482 8.64 9.22 -32.77
N MET A 483 9.45 8.87 -31.76
CA MET A 483 10.89 8.69 -31.90
C MET A 483 11.28 7.22 -32.15
N GLY A 484 10.31 6.30 -32.15
CA GLY A 484 10.55 4.85 -32.29
C GLY A 484 10.92 4.14 -30.99
N GLY A 485 10.85 4.83 -29.85
CA GLY A 485 11.01 4.25 -28.52
C GLY A 485 9.69 3.74 -27.92
N ILE A 486 9.78 3.10 -26.76
CA ILE A 486 8.69 2.48 -26.02
C ILE A 486 8.25 3.42 -24.88
N GLY A 487 6.94 3.61 -24.75
CA GLY A 487 6.35 4.54 -23.79
C GLY A 487 6.89 5.96 -23.98
N LEU A 488 7.35 6.54 -22.88
CA LEU A 488 7.96 7.88 -22.86
C LEU A 488 9.49 7.84 -22.94
N SER A 489 10.09 6.66 -23.17
CA SER A 489 11.55 6.49 -23.21
C SER A 489 12.11 6.47 -24.63
N THR A 490 13.44 6.52 -24.73
CA THR A 490 14.17 6.27 -25.99
C THR A 490 14.53 4.80 -26.16
N GLU A 491 14.23 3.95 -25.18
CA GLU A 491 14.46 2.51 -25.29
C GLU A 491 13.53 1.92 -26.33
N ASN A 492 14.07 1.08 -27.20
CA ASN A 492 13.34 0.45 -28.28
C ASN A 492 13.50 -1.06 -28.25
N SER A 493 13.86 -1.62 -27.09
CA SER A 493 13.99 -3.05 -26.89
C SER A 493 13.42 -3.48 -25.56
N PHE A 494 12.92 -4.71 -25.49
CA PHE A 494 12.44 -5.31 -24.25
C PHE A 494 12.65 -6.82 -24.28
N ASP A 495 12.71 -7.43 -23.11
CA ASP A 495 12.79 -8.88 -22.95
C ASP A 495 11.38 -9.49 -23.01
N LEU A 496 11.27 -10.64 -23.68
CA LEU A 496 10.03 -11.39 -23.85
C LEU A 496 10.30 -12.88 -23.72
N GLU A 497 9.32 -13.61 -23.19
CA GLU A 497 9.48 -15.04 -22.94
C GLU A 497 9.57 -15.83 -24.26
N PRO A 498 10.37 -16.91 -24.34
CA PRO A 498 10.60 -17.62 -25.61
C PRO A 498 9.40 -18.43 -26.12
N VAL A 499 8.49 -17.82 -26.87
CA VAL A 499 7.45 -18.53 -27.64
C VAL A 499 7.15 -17.84 -28.98
N THR A 500 6.14 -18.31 -29.72
CA THR A 500 5.60 -17.58 -30.88
C THR A 500 4.38 -16.75 -30.48
N TYR A 501 4.47 -15.44 -30.73
CA TYR A 501 3.39 -14.48 -30.51
C TYR A 501 2.87 -13.91 -31.84
N LEU A 502 1.69 -13.31 -31.80
CA LEU A 502 1.20 -12.41 -32.85
C LEU A 502 1.34 -10.96 -32.36
N PHE A 503 2.17 -10.19 -33.05
CA PHE A 503 2.34 -8.77 -32.79
C PHE A 503 1.35 -7.99 -33.66
N VAL A 504 0.54 -7.15 -33.03
CA VAL A 504 -0.46 -6.31 -33.69
C VAL A 504 -0.10 -4.85 -33.44
N PHE A 505 0.38 -4.16 -34.46
CA PHE A 505 0.64 -2.73 -34.42
C PHE A 505 -0.60 -1.98 -34.92
N SER A 506 -1.06 -1.00 -34.16
CA SER A 506 -2.24 -0.19 -34.48
C SER A 506 -1.94 1.31 -34.34
N HIS A 507 -2.48 2.13 -35.24
CA HIS A 507 -2.36 3.60 -35.18
C HIS A 507 -3.73 4.26 -35.01
N GLY A 508 -3.82 5.21 -34.08
CA GLY A 508 -5.08 5.88 -33.71
C GLY A 508 -6.12 4.88 -33.14
N PRO A 509 -7.43 5.14 -33.30
CA PRO A 509 -8.51 4.20 -33.04
C PRO A 509 -8.56 3.05 -34.07
N GLU A 510 -7.41 2.52 -34.45
CA GLU A 510 -7.22 1.47 -35.47
C GLU A 510 -7.49 1.95 -36.91
N TYR A 511 -7.03 3.17 -37.25
CA TYR A 511 -7.05 3.65 -38.65
C TYR A 511 -6.23 2.77 -39.58
N SER A 512 -5.17 2.15 -39.06
CA SER A 512 -4.34 1.18 -39.75
C SER A 512 -3.82 0.13 -38.77
N ILE A 513 -3.72 -1.11 -39.23
CA ILE A 513 -3.24 -2.26 -38.45
C ILE A 513 -2.21 -3.04 -39.27
N VAL A 514 -1.14 -3.47 -38.62
CA VAL A 514 -0.15 -4.41 -39.18
C VAL A 514 0.03 -5.55 -38.20
N GLU A 515 -0.07 -6.77 -38.71
CA GLU A 515 0.09 -8.00 -37.93
C GLU A 515 1.35 -8.75 -38.36
N ARG A 516 2.09 -9.29 -37.39
CA ARG A 516 3.29 -10.10 -37.65
C ARG A 516 3.38 -11.24 -36.65
N ALA A 517 3.54 -12.47 -37.15
CA ALA A 517 3.95 -13.59 -36.30
C ALA A 517 5.42 -13.44 -35.94
N VAL A 518 5.74 -13.51 -34.65
CA VAL A 518 7.08 -13.30 -34.10
C VAL A 518 7.44 -14.49 -33.23
N THR A 519 8.46 -15.25 -33.63
CA THR A 519 9.01 -16.34 -32.83
C THR A 519 10.21 -15.83 -32.04
N VAL A 520 10.08 -15.85 -30.72
CA VAL A 520 11.13 -15.47 -29.77
C VAL A 520 11.94 -16.70 -29.43
N ALA A 521 13.23 -16.67 -29.77
CA ALA A 521 14.15 -17.75 -29.48
C ALA A 521 14.89 -17.50 -28.15
N GLU A 522 15.20 -18.59 -27.44
CA GLU A 522 16.02 -18.55 -26.22
C GLU A 522 17.38 -17.88 -26.49
N GLY A 523 17.70 -16.83 -25.72
CA GLY A 523 18.93 -16.04 -25.86
C GLY A 523 19.05 -15.27 -27.18
N GLY A 524 18.03 -15.32 -28.04
CA GLY A 524 18.02 -14.70 -29.36
C GLY A 524 17.60 -13.24 -29.32
N THR A 525 17.89 -12.50 -30.39
CA THR A 525 17.32 -11.17 -30.64
C THR A 525 16.48 -11.20 -31.92
N VAL A 526 15.25 -10.68 -31.85
CA VAL A 526 14.35 -10.51 -32.99
C VAL A 526 14.17 -9.02 -33.26
N ALA A 527 14.32 -8.60 -34.52
CA ALA A 527 14.29 -7.20 -34.96
C ALA A 527 13.07 -6.86 -35.84
#